data_AF-A0A6G3WNM7-F1
#
_entry.id   AF-A0A6G3WNM7-F1
#
_cell.length_a   1.000
_cell.length_b   1.000
_cell.length_c   1.000
_cell.angle_alpha   90.00
_cell.angle_beta   90.00
_cell.angle_gamma   90.00
#
_symmetry.space_group_name_H-M   'P 1'
#
loop_
_entity.id
_entity.type
_entity.pdbx_description
1 polymer ?
#
loop_
_entity_poly.entity_id
_entity_poly.type
_entity_poly.pdbx_seq_one_letter_code
_entity_poly.pdbx_strand_id
1 'polypeptide(L)'
;MGPESDDVVRFWERLGLPGIIDVHTHFMPERVLRKVWAYFDAAGPLTGLEWPITYRYEEEARLAVLRSFGVLRFTSMLYPHKPGMARWLNG
;
A
#
# COMPACT_ATOMS: atom_id res chain seq x y z
N MET A 1 -4.36 -14.68 10.69
CA MET A 1 -3.08 -14.12 10.19
C MET A 1 -2.36 -15.23 9.45
N GLY A 2 -1.70 -14.89 8.34
CA GLY A 2 -1.16 -15.87 7.40
C GLY A 2 0.31 -16.17 7.67
N PRO A 3 0.87 -17.24 7.08
CA PRO A 3 2.27 -17.64 7.28
C PRO A 3 3.27 -16.51 6.97
N GLU A 4 2.95 -15.66 5.98
CA GLU A 4 3.80 -14.54 5.56
C GLU A 4 3.99 -13.46 6.64
N SER A 5 2.92 -13.03 7.32
CA SER A 5 3.03 -12.02 8.38
C SER A 5 3.89 -12.51 9.54
N ASP A 6 3.74 -13.80 9.88
CA ASP A 6 4.47 -14.40 10.98
C ASP A 6 5.98 -14.51 10.67
N ASP A 7 6.34 -14.76 9.41
CA ASP A 7 7.74 -14.76 8.96
C ASP A 7 8.40 -13.39 9.08
N VAL A 8 7.68 -12.34 8.68
CA VAL A 8 8.15 -10.94 8.80
C VAL A 8 8.28 -10.55 10.27
N VAL A 9 7.33 -10.92 11.12
CA VAL A 9 7.41 -10.68 12.57
C VAL A 9 8.64 -11.35 13.17
N ARG A 10 8.82 -12.65 12.92
CA ARG A 10 10.00 -13.38 13.39
C ARG A 10 11.30 -12.75 12.89
N PHE A 11 11.32 -12.17 11.68
CA PHE A 11 12.50 -11.56 11.12
C PHE A 11 12.99 -10.37 11.94
N TRP A 12 12.13 -9.38 12.23
CA TRP A 12 12.55 -8.20 12.98
C TRP A 12 12.70 -8.48 14.49
N GLU A 13 11.96 -9.45 15.04
CA GLU A 13 12.14 -9.90 16.43
C GLU A 13 13.55 -10.46 16.66
N ARG A 14 14.05 -11.31 15.74
CA ARG A 14 15.42 -11.85 15.83
C ARG A 14 16.52 -10.79 15.75
N LEU A 15 16.22 -9.64 15.14
CA LEU A 15 17.12 -8.50 15.08
C LEU A 15 17.04 -7.62 16.34
N GLY A 16 16.16 -7.93 17.30
CA GLY A 16 15.95 -7.12 18.50
C GLY A 16 15.32 -5.76 18.21
N LEU A 17 14.62 -5.62 17.09
CA LEU A 17 13.98 -4.37 16.67
C LEU A 17 12.56 -4.27 17.28
N PRO A 18 12.00 -3.05 17.40
CA PRO A 18 10.64 -2.86 17.91
C PRO A 18 9.55 -3.06 16.85
N GLY A 19 9.92 -3.18 15.57
CA GLY A 19 9.00 -3.29 14.43
C GLY A 19 9.56 -2.62 13.16
N ILE A 20 8.69 -2.38 12.18
CA ILE A 20 9.06 -1.89 10.83
C ILE A 20 8.57 -0.45 10.61
N ILE A 21 9.37 0.33 9.88
CA ILE A 21 8.91 1.56 9.22
C ILE A 21 8.82 1.29 7.73
N ASP A 22 7.62 1.39 7.15
CA ASP A 22 7.42 1.24 5.72
C ASP A 22 7.53 2.61 5.02
N VAL A 23 8.56 2.76 4.18
CA VAL A 23 8.84 4.04 3.51
C VAL A 23 8.06 4.21 2.20
N HIS A 24 7.33 3.19 1.75
CA HIS A 24 6.64 3.18 0.46
C HIS A 24 5.24 2.56 0.58
N THR A 25 4.28 3.31 1.12
CA THR A 25 2.87 2.91 1.06
C THR A 25 2.03 3.96 0.36
N HIS A 26 1.00 3.51 -0.35
CA HIS A 26 0.07 4.38 -1.08
C HIS A 26 -1.30 4.37 -0.40
N PHE A 27 -1.55 5.39 0.43
CA PHE A 27 -2.90 5.74 0.87
C PHE A 27 -3.29 7.05 0.16
N MET A 28 -4.46 7.05 -0.46
CA MET A 28 -4.93 8.18 -1.26
C MET A 28 -6.47 8.19 -1.26
N PRO A 29 -7.10 9.34 -1.56
CA PRO A 29 -8.56 9.40 -1.63
C PRO A 29 -9.13 8.30 -2.54
N GLU A 30 -10.25 7.71 -2.15
CA GLU A 30 -10.85 6.54 -2.84
C GLU A 30 -11.02 6.77 -4.34
N ARG A 31 -11.41 7.98 -4.75
CA ARG A 31 -11.53 8.37 -6.16
C ARG A 31 -10.22 8.26 -6.94
N VAL A 32 -9.07 8.46 -6.30
CA VAL A 32 -7.74 8.29 -6.92
C VAL A 32 -7.37 6.81 -6.91
N LEU A 33 -7.59 6.07 -5.82
CA LEU A 33 -7.36 4.62 -5.74
C LEU A 33 -8.07 3.88 -6.87
N ARG A 34 -9.37 4.15 -7.09
CA ARG A 34 -10.13 3.49 -8.17
C ARG A 34 -9.55 3.74 -9.56
N LYS A 35 -8.97 4.93 -9.81
CA LYS A 35 -8.30 5.22 -11.10
C LYS A 35 -6.99 4.45 -11.23
N VAL A 36 -6.22 4.34 -10.14
CA VAL A 36 -5.00 3.53 -10.11
C VAL A 36 -5.33 2.06 -10.34
N TRP A 37 -6.36 1.53 -9.67
CA TRP A 37 -6.81 0.16 -9.86
C TRP A 37 -7.24 -0.10 -11.30
N ALA A 38 -8.07 0.78 -11.87
CA ALA A 38 -8.48 0.68 -13.27
C ALA A 38 -7.28 0.72 -14.23
N TYR A 39 -6.24 1.51 -13.93
CA TYR A 39 -5.02 1.51 -14.73
C TYR A 39 -4.32 0.14 -14.68
N PHE A 40 -4.12 -0.45 -13.50
CA PHE A 40 -3.48 -1.76 -13.39
C PHE A 40 -4.33 -2.90 -13.97
N ASP A 41 -5.66 -2.84 -13.79
CA ASP A 41 -6.59 -3.80 -14.40
C ASP A 41 -6.53 -3.76 -15.94
N ALA A 42 -6.31 -2.58 -16.53
CA ALA A 42 -6.16 -2.42 -17.98
C ALA A 42 -4.72 -2.63 -18.47
N ALA A 43 -3.71 -2.47 -17.61
CA ALA A 43 -2.29 -2.48 -17.98
C ALA A 43 -1.61 -3.85 -17.81
N GLY A 44 -2.21 -4.82 -17.11
CA GLY A 44 -1.71 -6.20 -17.05
C GLY A 44 -1.30 -6.80 -18.41
N PRO A 45 -2.00 -6.52 -19.53
CA PRO A 45 -1.59 -6.93 -20.87
C PRO A 45 -0.36 -6.20 -21.44
N LEU A 46 -0.07 -4.96 -21.01
CA LEU A 46 1.00 -4.12 -21.57
C LEU A 46 2.39 -4.48 -21.02
N THR A 47 2.46 -5.08 -19.83
CA THR A 47 3.71 -5.49 -19.17
C THR A 47 4.02 -6.98 -19.35
N GLY A 48 3.12 -7.74 -19.98
CA GLY A 48 3.24 -9.21 -20.14
C GLY A 48 3.13 -10.00 -18.82
N LEU A 49 2.85 -9.31 -17.71
CA LEU A 49 2.69 -9.86 -16.37
C LEU A 49 1.45 -9.21 -15.76
N GLU A 50 0.49 -10.03 -15.33
CA GLU A 50 -0.62 -9.55 -14.52
C GLU A 50 -0.10 -9.00 -13.20
N TRP A 51 -0.50 -7.78 -12.85
CA TRP A 51 -0.22 -7.17 -11.55
C TRP A 51 -1.53 -7.06 -10.75
N PRO A 52 -2.04 -8.17 -10.19
CA PRO A 52 -3.31 -8.17 -9.50
C PRO A 52 -3.18 -7.39 -8.18
N ILE A 53 -4.06 -6.39 -8.01
CA ILE A 53 -4.18 -5.69 -6.73
C ILE A 53 -5.02 -6.56 -5.79
N THR A 54 -4.35 -7.23 -4.87
CA THR A 54 -4.96 -8.20 -3.93
C THR A 54 -5.56 -7.56 -2.69
N TYR A 55 -5.22 -6.31 -2.40
CA TYR A 55 -5.61 -5.59 -1.18
C TYR A 55 -6.71 -4.55 -1.42
N ARG A 56 -7.70 -4.87 -2.28
CA ARG A 56 -8.89 -4.01 -2.53
C ARG A 56 -9.88 -4.06 -1.37
N TYR A 57 -9.39 -3.80 -0.17
CA TYR A 57 -10.18 -3.77 1.05
C TYR A 57 -10.52 -2.34 1.45
N GLU A 58 -11.48 -2.21 2.35
CA GLU A 58 -11.70 -0.97 3.10
C GLU A 58 -10.40 -0.50 3.77
N GLU A 59 -10.28 0.81 3.97
CA GLU A 59 -9.04 1.42 4.48
C GLU A 59 -8.57 0.79 5.79
N GLU A 60 -9.49 0.59 6.74
CA GLU A 60 -9.20 -0.07 8.02
C GLU A 60 -8.64 -1.48 7.86
N ALA A 61 -9.15 -2.26 6.90
CA ALA A 61 -8.63 -3.60 6.64
C ALA A 61 -7.20 -3.55 6.05
N ARG A 62 -6.90 -2.55 5.20
CA ARG A 62 -5.53 -2.33 4.69
C ARG A 62 -4.58 -1.91 5.83
N LEU A 63 -5.03 -1.07 6.76
CA LEU A 63 -4.27 -0.72 7.95
C LEU A 63 -4.01 -1.94 8.84
N ALA A 64 -5.01 -2.78 9.06
CA ALA A 64 -4.86 -4.02 9.83
C ALA A 64 -3.83 -4.97 9.20
N VAL A 65 -3.79 -5.07 7.87
CA VAL A 65 -2.75 -5.82 7.16
C VAL A 65 -1.36 -5.26 7.45
N LEU A 66 -1.13 -3.95 7.31
CA LEU A 66 0.16 -3.35 7.65
C LEU A 66 0.57 -3.62 9.12
N ARG A 67 -0.37 -3.49 10.05
CA ARG A 67 -0.13 -3.75 11.48
C ARG A 67 0.23 -5.21 11.74
N SER A 68 -0.34 -6.15 10.99
CA SER A 68 -0.03 -7.58 11.13
C SER A 68 1.43 -7.93 10.82
N PHE A 69 2.10 -7.13 9.99
CA PHE A 69 3.54 -7.26 9.71
C PHE A 69 4.44 -6.60 10.79
N GLY A 70 3.86 -5.95 11.80
CA GLY A 70 4.63 -5.16 12.78
C GLY A 70 5.02 -3.77 12.29
N VAL A 71 4.34 -3.23 11.26
CA VAL A 71 4.58 -1.86 10.79
C VAL A 71 4.11 -0.87 11.85
N LEU A 72 5.03 -0.09 12.40
CA LEU A 72 4.78 0.94 13.41
C LEU A 72 4.38 2.27 12.79
N ARG A 73 5.05 2.65 11.70
CA ARG A 73 4.86 3.90 10.96
C ARG A 73 5.02 3.62 9.47
N PHE A 74 4.33 4.40 8.66
CA PHE A 74 4.45 4.33 7.22
C PHE A 74 4.23 5.68 6.57
N THR A 75 4.80 5.87 5.39
CA THR A 75 4.54 7.07 4.56
C THR A 75 3.24 6.89 3.79
N SER A 76 2.48 7.96 3.57
CA SER A 76 1.31 7.95 2.68
C SER A 76 1.65 8.70 1.39
N MET A 77 2.09 7.96 0.38
CA MET A 77 2.53 8.52 -0.89
C MET A 77 1.35 8.73 -1.83
N LEU A 78 1.15 9.98 -2.23
CA LEU A 78 0.25 10.34 -3.31
C LEU A 78 0.99 10.26 -4.64
N TYR A 79 0.25 10.05 -5.74
CA TYR A 79 0.80 10.11 -7.10
C TYR A 79 0.34 11.37 -7.86
N PRO A 80 0.64 12.61 -7.40
CA PRO A 80 0.13 13.85 -7.97
C PRO A 80 0.92 14.32 -9.20
N HIS A 81 1.15 13.42 -10.15
CA HIS A 81 1.93 13.69 -11.37
C HIS A 81 1.22 14.60 -12.38
N LYS A 82 -0.11 14.78 -12.25
CA LYS A 82 -0.89 15.63 -13.15
C LYS A 82 -0.87 17.09 -12.68
N PRO A 83 -0.69 18.07 -13.59
CA PRO A 83 -0.80 19.48 -13.26
C PRO A 83 -2.11 19.78 -12.52
N GLY A 84 -2.03 20.57 -11.44
CA GLY A 84 -3.18 20.96 -10.62
C GLY A 84 -3.63 19.92 -9.58
N MET A 85 -3.14 18.68 -9.61
CA MET A 85 -3.59 17.61 -8.71
C MET A 85 -3.22 17.89 -7.25
N ALA A 86 -2.03 18.42 -6.98
CA ALA A 86 -1.62 18.79 -5.62
C ALA A 86 -2.55 19.84 -5.00
N ARG A 87 -2.96 20.86 -5.76
CA ARG A 87 -3.92 21.88 -5.29
C ARG A 87 -5.27 21.24 -4.98
N TRP A 88 -5.81 20.48 -5.92
CA TRP A 88 -7.10 19.79 -5.76
C TRP A 88 -7.14 18.85 -4.53
N LEU A 89 -6.03 18.18 -4.21
CA LEU A 89 -5.94 17.30 -3.03
C LEU A 89 -5.94 18.06 -1.69
N ASN A 90 -5.58 19.35 -1.69
CA ASN A 90 -5.48 20.17 -0.47
C ASN A 90 -6.70 21.10 -0.25
N GLY A 91 -7.68 21.10 -1.16
CA GLY A 91 -8.80 22.05 -1.15
C GLY A 91 -8.49 23.29 -1.97
#